data_AF-A0A3B8JSQ2-F1
#
_entry.id   AF-A0A3B8JSQ2-F1
#
_cell.length_a   1.000
_cell.length_b   1.000
_cell.length_c   1.000
_cell.angle_alpha   90.00
_cell.angle_beta   90.00
_cell.angle_gamma   90.00
#
_symmetry.space_group_name_H-M   'P 1'
#
loop_
_entity.id
_entity.type
_entity.pdbx_description
1 polymer ?
#
loop_
_entity_poly.entity_id
_entity_poly.type
_entity_poly.pdbx_seq_one_letter_code
_entity_poly.pdbx_strand_id
1 'polypeptide(L)'
;LEARYQELENLAIADISKYDLTPREAEVWLLRQTKHSYKEIAAKLYITINTVKKHLKNIYAKQQEYLQTWDTPDAKSGRWRYVKTVRTDN
;
A
#
# COMPACT_ATOMS: atom_id res chain seq x y z
N LEU A 1 -17.39 3.43 -19.81
CA LEU A 1 -16.09 2.84 -19.43
C LEU A 1 -15.27 3.84 -18.61
N GLU A 2 -15.23 5.10 -19.01
CA GLU A 2 -14.47 6.20 -18.35
C GLU A 2 -14.79 6.42 -16.87
N ALA A 3 -16.08 6.53 -16.50
CA ALA A 3 -16.49 6.81 -15.12
C ALA A 3 -15.95 5.79 -14.10
N ARG A 4 -15.80 4.52 -14.50
CA ARG A 4 -15.29 3.44 -13.64
C ARG A 4 -13.79 3.57 -13.39
N TYR A 5 -13.02 4.10 -14.34
CA TYR A 5 -11.59 4.32 -14.13
C TYR A 5 -11.36 5.50 -13.20
N GLN A 6 -12.13 6.58 -13.36
CA GLN A 6 -12.07 7.73 -12.47
C GLN A 6 -12.42 7.36 -11.02
N GLU A 7 -13.42 6.51 -10.82
CA GLU A 7 -13.79 6.02 -9.49
C GLU A 7 -12.66 5.20 -8.84
N LEU A 8 -12.02 4.31 -9.60
CA LEU A 8 -10.88 3.52 -9.12
C LEU A 8 -9.67 4.38 -8.76
N GLU A 9 -9.41 5.43 -9.54
CA GLU A 9 -8.35 6.39 -9.23
C GLU A 9 -8.65 7.18 -7.95
N ASN A 10 -9.88 7.66 -7.78
CA ASN A 10 -10.28 8.39 -6.58
C ASN A 10 -10.15 7.52 -5.31
N LEU A 11 -10.52 6.24 -5.39
CA LEU A 11 -10.33 5.28 -4.31
C LEU A 11 -8.84 5.04 -4.02
N ALA A 12 -8.01 4.91 -5.06
CA ALA A 12 -6.57 4.75 -4.89
C ALA A 12 -5.92 5.98 -4.22
N ILE A 13 -6.38 7.18 -4.54
CA ILE A 13 -5.94 8.44 -3.90
C ILE A 13 -6.29 8.44 -2.41
N ALA A 14 -7.51 8.02 -2.05
CA ALA A 14 -7.91 7.90 -0.67
C ALA A 14 -7.06 6.86 0.10
N ASP A 15 -6.71 5.75 -0.54
CA ASP A 15 -5.86 4.71 0.05
C ASP A 15 -4.43 5.18 0.34
N ILE A 16 -3.88 6.06 -0.50
CA ILE A 16 -2.51 6.59 -0.34
C ILE A 16 -2.35 7.29 1.00
N SER A 17 -3.29 8.17 1.34
CA SER A 17 -3.26 8.88 2.63
C SER A 17 -3.66 7.96 3.79
N LYS A 18 -4.63 7.05 3.57
CA LYS A 18 -5.10 6.11 4.59
C LYS A 18 -4.03 5.14 5.07
N TYR A 19 -3.19 4.65 4.16
CA TYR A 19 -2.16 3.66 4.47
C TYR A 19 -0.74 4.24 4.56
N ASP A 20 -0.60 5.57 4.54
CA ASP A 20 0.69 6.27 4.56
C ASP A 20 1.68 5.70 3.51
N LEU A 21 1.21 5.57 2.27
CA LEU A 21 2.02 5.04 1.18
C LEU A 21 3.09 6.05 0.78
N THR A 22 4.32 5.57 0.56
CA THR A 22 5.39 6.43 0.01
C THR A 22 5.02 6.87 -1.42
N PRO A 23 5.60 7.97 -1.94
CA PRO A 23 5.33 8.41 -3.31
C PRO A 23 5.54 7.32 -4.35
N ARG A 24 6.58 6.49 -4.19
CA ARG A 24 6.86 5.39 -5.12
C ARG A 24 5.87 4.22 -5.01
N GLU A 25 5.40 3.93 -3.80
CA GLU A 25 4.34 2.95 -3.57
C GLU A 25 3.00 3.44 -4.14
N ALA A 26 2.71 4.74 -4.00
CA ALA A 26 1.51 5.37 -4.54
C ALA A 26 1.41 5.24 -6.07
N GLU A 27 2.51 5.49 -6.80
CA GLU A 27 2.57 5.32 -8.26
C GLU A 27 2.26 3.87 -8.68
N VAL A 28 2.84 2.89 -7.97
CA VAL A 28 2.58 1.46 -8.21
C VAL A 28 1.12 1.12 -7.87
N TRP A 29 0.58 1.66 -6.78
CA TRP A 29 -0.77 1.41 -6.32
C TRP A 29 -1.82 1.92 -7.31
N LEU A 30 -1.67 3.16 -7.80
CA LEU A 30 -2.58 3.76 -8.77
C LEU A 30 -2.69 2.92 -10.05
N LEU A 31 -1.54 2.49 -10.60
CA LEU A 31 -1.51 1.63 -11.78
C LEU A 31 -2.12 0.25 -11.51
N ARG A 32 -1.92 -0.29 -10.30
CA ARG A 32 -2.49 -1.58 -9.90
C ARG A 32 -4.01 -1.53 -9.79
N GLN A 33 -4.58 -0.43 -9.28
CA GLN A 33 -6.04 -0.25 -9.12
C GLN A 33 -6.72 -0.04 -10.48
N THR A 34 -6.04 0.57 -11.44
CA THR A 34 -6.49 0.71 -12.84
C THR A 34 -6.28 -0.57 -13.69
N LYS A 35 -6.01 -1.71 -13.03
CA LYS A 35 -5.90 -3.07 -13.62
C LYS A 35 -4.68 -3.34 -14.51
N HIS A 36 -3.61 -2.57 -14.37
CA HIS A 36 -2.35 -2.90 -15.06
C HIS A 36 -1.71 -4.16 -14.46
N SER A 37 -1.14 -4.99 -15.32
CA SER A 37 -0.31 -6.14 -14.95
C SER A 37 1.05 -5.69 -14.41
N TYR A 38 1.74 -6.58 -13.69
CA TYR A 38 3.07 -6.25 -13.14
C TYR A 38 4.09 -5.90 -14.23
N LYS A 39 3.96 -6.46 -15.43
CA LYS A 39 4.82 -6.16 -16.58
C LYS A 39 4.56 -4.74 -17.10
N GLU A 40 3.29 -4.35 -17.22
CA GLU A 40 2.91 -3.00 -17.67
C GLU A 40 3.32 -1.94 -16.65
N ILE A 41 3.13 -2.21 -15.35
CA ILE A 41 3.58 -1.31 -14.28
C ILE A 41 5.10 -1.13 -14.33
N ALA A 42 5.85 -2.23 -14.45
CA ALA A 42 7.30 -2.22 -14.58
C ALA A 42 7.76 -1.37 -15.78
N ALA A 43 7.12 -1.54 -16.94
CA ALA A 43 7.42 -0.76 -18.14
C ALA A 43 7.09 0.73 -17.98
N LYS A 44 5.93 1.07 -17.40
CA LYS A 44 5.49 2.46 -17.21
C LYS A 44 6.34 3.24 -16.22
N LEU A 45 6.80 2.57 -15.15
CA LEU A 45 7.59 3.19 -14.09
C LEU A 45 9.10 3.00 -14.27
N TYR A 46 9.53 2.37 -15.38
CA TYR A 46 10.94 2.07 -15.68
C TYR A 46 11.67 1.34 -14.54
N ILE A 47 11.02 0.33 -13.96
CA ILE A 47 11.59 -0.51 -12.88
C ILE A 47 11.44 -1.98 -13.18
N THR A 48 12.14 -2.83 -12.43
CA THR A 48 12.02 -4.28 -12.57
C THR A 48 10.70 -4.79 -12.01
N ILE A 49 10.21 -5.92 -12.56
CA ILE A 49 9.02 -6.62 -12.04
C ILE A 49 9.22 -7.03 -10.56
N ASN A 50 10.46 -7.34 -10.15
CA ASN A 50 10.77 -7.67 -8.77
C ASN A 50 10.57 -6.48 -7.84
N THR A 51 10.93 -5.27 -8.29
CA THR A 51 10.67 -4.02 -7.58
C THR A 51 9.17 -3.75 -7.45
N VAL A 52 8.39 -3.98 -8.50
CA VAL A 52 6.91 -3.89 -8.44
C VAL A 52 6.35 -4.84 -7.39
N LYS A 53 6.78 -6.11 -7.38
CA LYS A 53 6.37 -7.09 -6.36
C LYS A 53 6.76 -6.65 -4.95
N LYS A 54 7.96 -6.08 -4.76
CA LYS A 54 8.42 -5.55 -3.47
C LYS A 54 7.50 -4.41 -2.99
N HIS A 55 7.21 -3.43 -3.86
CA HIS A 55 6.31 -2.33 -3.52
C HIS A 55 4.90 -2.83 -3.14
N LEU A 56 4.32 -3.75 -3.92
CA LEU A 56 3.01 -4.33 -3.61
C LEU A 56 3.01 -5.07 -2.26
N LYS A 57 4.07 -5.84 -1.97
CA LYS A 57 4.22 -6.50 -0.67
C LYS A 57 4.24 -5.49 0.49
N ASN A 58 4.95 -4.37 0.34
CA ASN A 58 5.00 -3.33 1.37
C ASN A 58 3.64 -2.63 1.54
N ILE A 59 2.95 -2.31 0.44
CA ILE A 59 1.61 -1.71 0.46
C ILE A 59 0.62 -2.62 1.21
N TYR A 60 0.61 -3.92 0.91
CA TYR A 60 -0.24 -4.86 1.63
C TYR A 60 0.12 -4.97 3.12
N ALA A 61 1.40 -4.89 3.47
CA ALA A 61 1.80 -4.86 4.88
C ALA A 61 1.26 -3.61 5.61
N LYS A 62 1.34 -2.42 4.99
CA LYS A 62 0.78 -1.17 5.53
C LYS A 62 -0.73 -1.22 5.67
N GLN A 63 -1.42 -1.84 4.71
CA GLN A 63 -2.86 -2.08 4.79
C GLN A 63 -3.21 -2.99 5.97
N GLN A 64 -2.44 -4.07 6.18
CA GLN A 64 -2.65 -4.98 7.31
C GLN A 64 -2.36 -4.29 8.66
N GLU A 65 -1.31 -3.48 8.74
CA GLU A 65 -1.00 -2.67 9.92
C GLU A 65 -2.15 -1.72 10.25
N TYR A 66 -2.65 -0.98 9.28
CA TYR A 66 -3.82 -0.10 9.46
C TYR A 66 -5.05 -0.86 10.00
N LEU A 67 -5.30 -2.09 9.53
CA LEU A 67 -6.40 -2.92 10.02
C LEU A 67 -6.16 -3.43 11.46
N GLN A 68 -4.91 -3.73 11.81
CA GLN A 68 -4.52 -4.19 13.15
C GLN A 68 -4.47 -3.06 14.19
N THR A 69 -4.23 -1.81 13.78
CA THR A 69 -4.15 -0.67 14.71
C THR A 69 -5.46 -0.33 15.43
N TRP A 70 -6.59 -0.91 15.00
CA TRP A 70 -7.90 -0.73 15.65
C TRP A 70 -8.43 -2.00 16.32
N ASP A 71 -7.67 -3.09 16.30
CA ASP A 71 -8.06 -4.31 16.99
C ASP A 71 -7.60 -4.22 18.46
N THR A 72 -8.59 -4.31 19.34
CA THR A 72 -8.60 -4.25 20.80
C THR A 72 -7.28 -4.57 21.52
N PRO A 73 -6.85 -3.80 22.54
CA PRO A 73 -5.70 -4.19 23.36
C PRO A 73 -5.96 -5.55 23.99
N ASP A 74 -4.93 -6.40 23.97
CA ASP A 74 -4.96 -7.71 24.61
C ASP A 74 -5.48 -7.57 26.05
N ALA A 75 -6.57 -8.28 26.37
CA ALA A 75 -7.22 -8.20 27.67
C ALA A 75 -6.38 -8.85 28.81
N LYS A 76 -5.10 -9.21 28.58
CA LYS A 76 -4.27 -9.97 29.53
C LYS A 76 -2.95 -9.32 29.94
N SER A 77 -2.44 -8.27 29.28
CA SER A 77 -1.15 -7.68 29.67
C SER A 77 -1.20 -6.22 30.13
N GLY A 78 -2.30 -5.49 29.90
CA GLY A 78 -2.45 -4.09 30.35
C GLY A 78 -1.36 -3.14 29.81
N ARG A 79 -0.61 -3.54 28.76
CA ARG A 79 0.53 -2.80 28.24
C ARG A 79 0.25 -2.34 26.81
N TRP A 80 -0.03 -1.05 26.65
CA TRP A 80 -0.02 -0.40 25.35
C TRP A 80 1.38 -0.50 24.75
N ARG A 81 1.54 -1.23 23.65
CA ARG A 81 2.79 -1.27 22.90
C ARG A 81 2.55 -0.55 21.58
N TYR A 82 3.11 0.65 21.45
CA TYR A 82 3.24 1.30 20.16
C TYR A 82 4.27 0.52 19.34
N VAL A 83 3.83 -0.30 18.39
CA VAL A 83 4.72 -1.14 17.58
C VAL A 83 5.07 -0.40 16.29
N LYS A 84 5.82 0.71 16.39
CA LYS A 84 6.41 1.34 15.19
C LYS A 84 7.63 0.52 14.77
N THR A 85 7.45 -0.50 13.95
CA THR A 85 8.61 -1.10 13.28
C THR A 85 9.03 -0.17 12.14
N VAL A 86 9.94 0.74 12.45
CA VAL A 86 10.70 1.49 11.46
C VAL A 86 11.47 0.47 10.64
N ARG A 87 11.05 0.21 9.39
CA ARG A 87 11.92 -0.48 8.43
C ARG A 87 12.97 0.54 7.99
N THR A 88 14.15 0.45 8.59
CA THR A 88 15.38 1.00 8.03
C THR A 88 15.73 0.21 6.78
N ASP A 89 15.69 0.86 5.61
CA ASP A 89 16.27 0.30 4.39
C ASP A 89 17.81 0.30 4.53
N ASN A 90 18.42 -0.82 4.14
CA ASN A 90 19.86 -1.02 3.95
C ASN A 90 20.17 -1.13 2.46
#